data_AF-A0A382RMF2-F1
#
_entry.id   AF-A0A382RMF2-F1
#
_cell.length_a   1.000
_cell.length_b   1.000
_cell.length_c   1.000
_cell.angle_alpha   90.00
_cell.angle_beta   90.00
_cell.angle_gamma   90.00
#
_symmetry.space_group_name_H-M   'P 1'
#
loop_
_entity.id
_entity.type
_entity.pdbx_description
1 polymer ?
#
loop_
_entity_poly.entity_id
_entity_poly.type
_entity_poly.pdbx_seq_one_letter_code
_entity_poly.pdbx_strand_id
1 'polypeptide(L)'
;MSVMSGFRTELINKILGFNPHIIIKPYDKKINKEEVDKLDEIKKSISRIAFTFSGQGILINRENTTGIFVRSYLQNDIDKIDLIKNGIIDGSLNSFNKNTISIGKELAIS
;
A
#
# COMPACT_ATOMS: atom_id res chain seq x y z
N MET A 1 -14.33 -30.59 -0.44
CA MET A 1 -14.14 -29.12 -0.32
C MET A 1 -14.41 -28.52 -1.68
N SER A 2 -15.27 -27.51 -1.78
CA SER A 2 -15.70 -26.95 -3.07
C SER A 2 -14.70 -25.91 -3.58
N VAL A 3 -14.30 -26.02 -4.84
CA VAL A 3 -13.31 -25.14 -5.50
C VAL A 3 -13.68 -23.65 -5.36
N MET A 4 -14.98 -23.33 -5.30
CA MET A 4 -15.49 -21.96 -5.15
C MET A 4 -15.21 -21.32 -3.78
N SER A 5 -15.11 -22.09 -2.70
CA SER A 5 -14.81 -21.51 -1.37
C SER A 5 -13.37 -21.01 -1.27
N GLY A 6 -12.44 -21.68 -1.97
CA GLY A 6 -11.04 -21.26 -2.05
C GLY A 6 -10.89 -19.96 -2.84
N PHE A 7 -11.48 -19.87 -4.03
CA PHE A 7 -11.40 -18.68 -4.89
C PHE A 7 -11.95 -17.42 -4.21
N ARG A 8 -13.14 -17.51 -3.60
CA ARG A 8 -13.74 -16.36 -2.89
C ARG A 8 -12.83 -15.89 -1.76
N THR A 9 -12.28 -16.82 -0.98
CA THR A 9 -11.40 -16.50 0.14
C THR A 9 -10.12 -15.84 -0.34
N GLU A 10 -9.50 -16.37 -1.39
CA GLU A 10 -8.27 -15.80 -1.96
C GLU A 10 -8.49 -14.40 -2.52
N LEU A 11 -9.58 -14.19 -3.27
CA LEU A 11 -9.92 -12.89 -3.84
C LEU A 11 -10.17 -11.85 -2.73
N ILE A 12 -10.97 -12.21 -1.72
CA ILE A 12 -11.24 -11.33 -0.57
C ILE A 12 -9.94 -11.00 0.16
N ASN A 13 -9.08 -11.99 0.42
CA ASN A 13 -7.80 -11.78 1.09
C ASN A 13 -6.89 -10.85 0.28
N LYS A 14 -6.87 -10.97 -1.05
CA LYS A 14 -6.07 -10.08 -1.92
C LYS A 14 -6.59 -8.64 -1.90
N ILE A 15 -7.91 -8.45 -1.94
CA ILE A 15 -8.52 -7.11 -1.96
C ILE A 15 -8.38 -6.42 -0.60
N LEU A 16 -8.74 -7.11 0.49
CA LEU A 16 -8.72 -6.57 1.85
C LEU A 16 -7.29 -6.46 2.42
N GLY A 17 -6.39 -7.34 2.01
CA GLY A 17 -4.99 -7.32 2.46
C GLY A 17 -4.17 -6.16 1.87
N PHE A 18 -4.64 -5.54 0.78
CA PHE A 18 -3.93 -4.44 0.12
C PHE A 18 -4.51 -3.05 0.41
N ASN A 19 -5.82 -2.95 0.65
CA ASN A 19 -6.49 -1.68 0.83
C ASN A 19 -6.64 -1.31 2.31
N PRO A 20 -6.38 -0.05 2.68
CA PRO A 20 -6.66 0.40 4.04
C PRO A 20 -8.17 0.40 4.29
N HIS A 21 -8.59 -0.22 5.39
CA HIS A 21 -10.00 -0.24 5.81
C HIS A 21 -10.46 1.11 6.39
N ILE A 22 -9.53 1.85 7.00
CA ILE A 22 -9.78 3.15 7.61
C ILE A 22 -8.68 4.10 7.15
N ILE A 23 -9.07 5.29 6.70
CA ILE A 23 -8.14 6.35 6.31
C ILE A 23 -8.47 7.57 7.16
N ILE A 24 -7.49 8.02 7.94
CA ILE A 24 -7.58 9.25 8.73
C ILE A 24 -6.81 10.32 7.96
N LYS A 25 -7.52 11.37 7.54
CA LYS A 25 -6.92 12.52 6.86
C LYS A 25 -6.99 13.75 7.77
N PRO A 26 -5.90 14.51 7.91
CA PRO A 26 -5.98 15.79 8.58
C PRO A 26 -6.79 16.79 7.76
N TYR A 27 -7.53 17.67 8.43
CA TYR A 27 -8.12 18.84 7.80
C TYR A 27 -7.04 19.92 7.59
N ASP A 28 -6.54 20.51 8.68
CA ASP A 28 -5.51 21.56 8.61
C ASP A 28 -4.18 21.19 9.28
N LYS A 29 -4.21 20.41 10.37
CA LYS A 29 -3.02 20.09 11.16
C LYS A 29 -2.41 18.77 10.73
N LYS A 30 -1.10 18.77 10.46
CA LYS A 30 -0.36 17.53 10.14
C LYS A 30 -0.48 16.51 11.28
N ILE A 31 -0.76 15.26 10.92
CA ILE A 31 -0.80 14.15 11.89
C ILE A 31 0.64 13.78 12.26
N ASN A 32 0.93 13.81 13.56
CA ASN A 32 2.23 13.41 14.12
C ASN A 32 2.14 12.03 14.79
N LYS A 33 3.29 11.38 14.99
CA LYS A 33 3.36 10.05 15.65
C LYS A 33 2.78 10.06 17.06
N GLU A 34 3.02 11.13 17.81
CA GLU A 34 2.49 11.32 19.17
C GLU A 34 0.96 11.33 19.24
N GLU A 35 0.29 11.76 18.17
CA GLU A 35 -1.18 11.72 18.13
C GLU A 35 -1.69 10.30 17.90
N VAL A 36 -0.97 9.49 17.11
CA VAL A 36 -1.27 8.06 16.94
C VAL A 36 -1.15 7.33 18.27
N ASP A 37 -0.22 7.75 19.14
CA ASP A 37 -0.07 7.15 20.46
C ASP A 37 -1.23 7.43 21.41
N LYS A 38 -2.04 8.45 21.15
CA LYS A 38 -3.27 8.71 21.91
C LYS A 38 -4.43 7.80 21.51
N LEU A 39 -4.35 7.08 20.39
CA LEU A 39 -5.38 6.13 19.93
C LEU A 39 -5.28 4.74 20.60
N ASP A 40 -4.86 4.66 21.86
CA ASP A 40 -4.59 3.39 22.54
C ASP A 40 -5.80 2.45 22.64
N GLU A 41 -7.02 2.98 22.73
CA GLU A 41 -8.23 2.15 22.70
C GLU A 41 -8.44 1.48 21.34
N ILE A 42 -8.22 2.23 20.26
CA ILE A 42 -8.44 1.76 18.89
C ILE A 42 -7.29 0.86 18.44
N LYS A 43 -6.06 1.10 18.93
CA LYS A 43 -4.89 0.24 18.69
C LYS A 43 -5.12 -1.21 19.09
N LYS A 44 -5.95 -1.49 20.10
CA LYS A 44 -6.26 -2.88 20.54
C LYS A 44 -7.02 -3.69 19.48
N SER A 45 -7.77 -3.03 18.61
CA SER A 45 -8.58 -3.68 17.56
C SER A 45 -8.02 -3.50 16.16
N ILE A 46 -6.93 -2.75 15.99
CA ILE A 46 -6.28 -2.52 14.70
C ILE A 46 -5.06 -3.41 14.58
N SER A 47 -5.02 -4.23 13.52
CA SER A 47 -3.85 -5.05 13.20
C SER A 47 -2.62 -4.22 12.82
N ARG A 48 -2.82 -3.07 12.16
CA ARG A 48 -1.71 -2.24 11.67
C ARG A 48 -2.09 -0.78 11.46
N ILE A 49 -1.18 0.11 11.83
CA ILE A 49 -1.24 1.54 11.53
C ILE A 49 0.00 1.89 10.70
N ALA A 50 -0.17 2.69 9.65
CA ALA A 50 0.94 3.16 8.83
C ALA A 50 0.67 4.59 8.36
N PHE A 51 1.72 5.41 8.35
CA PHE A 51 1.67 6.72 7.70
C PHE A 51 1.84 6.52 6.20
N THR A 52 0.88 7.04 5.43
CA THR A 52 0.87 6.92 3.98
C THR A 52 0.51 8.24 3.36
N PHE A 53 1.02 8.46 2.14
CA PHE A 53 0.51 9.49 1.25
C PHE A 53 -0.04 8.82 0.01
N SER A 54 -1.12 9.37 -0.54
CA SER A 54 -1.73 8.84 -1.75
C SER A 54 -2.18 9.99 -2.64
N GLY A 55 -2.01 9.82 -3.94
CA GLY A 55 -2.31 10.85 -4.93
C GLY A 55 -2.49 10.25 -6.31
N GLN A 56 -3.04 11.04 -7.21
CA GLN A 56 -3.18 10.71 -8.62
C GLN A 56 -2.14 11.49 -9.42
N GLY A 57 -1.63 10.91 -10.49
CA GLY A 57 -0.65 11.54 -11.36
C GLY A 57 -0.65 10.90 -12.75
N ILE A 58 0.22 11.42 -13.61
CA ILE A 58 0.44 10.88 -14.95
C ILE A 58 1.89 10.41 -15.02
N LEU A 59 2.09 9.16 -15.42
CA LEU A 59 3.39 8.60 -15.73
C LEU A 59 3.64 8.75 -17.23
N ILE A 60 4.75 9.41 -17.58
CA ILE A 60 5.16 9.61 -18.96
C ILE A 60 6.42 8.79 -19.20
N ASN A 61 6.32 7.83 -20.12
CA ASN A 61 7.46 7.14 -20.71
C ASN A 61 7.65 7.65 -22.16
N ARG A 62 8.76 7.30 -22.80
CA ARG A 62 9.10 7.74 -24.17
C ARG A 62 7.98 7.49 -25.19
N GLU A 63 7.27 6.37 -25.05
CA GLU A 63 6.26 5.93 -26.03
C GLU A 63 4.83 5.98 -25.48
N ASN A 64 4.64 5.93 -24.16
CA ASN A 64 3.34 5.76 -23.52
C ASN A 64 3.11 6.80 -22.42
N THR A 65 1.85 7.20 -22.23
CA THR A 65 1.41 8.08 -21.15
C THR A 65 0.21 7.46 -20.45
N THR A 66 0.33 7.20 -19.15
CA THR A 66 -0.68 6.45 -18.39
C THR A 66 -1.01 7.17 -17.08
N GLY A 67 -2.30 7.23 -16.73
CA GLY A 67 -2.74 7.70 -15.43
C GLY A 67 -2.35 6.71 -14.34
N ILE A 68 -1.71 7.19 -13.28
CA ILE A 68 -1.25 6.36 -12.16
C ILE A 68 -1.83 6.85 -10.84
N PHE A 69 -2.03 5.90 -9.93
CA PHE A 69 -2.30 6.19 -8.52
C PHE A 69 -1.03 5.91 -7.72
N VAL A 70 -0.45 6.96 -7.15
CA VAL A 70 0.76 6.88 -6.34
C VAL A 70 0.36 6.64 -4.91
N ARG A 71 0.98 5.64 -4.28
CA ARG A 71 0.88 5.39 -2.84
C ARG A 71 2.28 5.28 -2.27
N SER A 72 2.55 5.99 -1.18
CA SER A 72 3.81 5.92 -0.47
C SER A 72 3.62 5.45 0.96
N TYR A 73 4.67 4.85 1.48
CA TYR A 73 4.75 4.29 2.83
C TYR A 73 6.08 4.71 3.44
N LEU A 74 6.14 4.74 4.77
CA LEU A 74 7.43 4.77 5.46
C LEU A 74 8.17 3.46 5.21
N GLN A 75 9.50 3.53 5.07
CA GLN A 75 10.34 2.36 4.78
C GLN A 75 10.07 1.20 5.74
N ASN A 76 9.96 1.46 7.04
CA ASN A 76 9.76 0.42 8.04
C ASN A 76 8.33 -0.16 8.05
N ASP A 77 7.37 0.50 7.39
CA ASP A 77 5.97 0.09 7.37
C ASP A 77 5.58 -0.62 6.07
N ILE A 78 6.34 -0.45 4.97
CA ILE A 78 6.04 -1.14 3.71
C ILE A 78 6.28 -2.64 3.82
N ASP A 79 7.35 -3.06 4.50
CA ASP A 79 7.73 -4.46 4.71
C ASP A 79 6.73 -5.25 5.56
N LYS A 80 5.93 -4.53 6.36
CA LYS A 80 4.85 -5.11 7.17
C LYS A 80 3.60 -5.43 6.33
N ILE A 81 3.56 -5.14 5.02
CA ILE A 81 2.43 -5.48 4.15
C ILE A 81 2.77 -6.81 3.49
N ASP A 82 2.21 -7.90 4.00
CA ASP A 82 2.50 -9.25 3.50
C ASP A 82 2.24 -9.37 1.99
N LEU A 83 1.19 -8.71 1.49
CA LEU A 83 0.84 -8.76 0.06
C LEU A 83 1.85 -8.04 -0.83
N ILE A 84 2.47 -6.95 -0.35
CA ILE A 84 3.54 -6.27 -1.09
C ILE A 84 4.82 -7.10 -0.99
N LYS A 85 5.20 -7.52 0.22
CA LYS A 85 6.40 -8.31 0.47
C LYS A 85 6.43 -9.61 -0.34
N ASN A 86 5.32 -10.33 -0.35
CA ASN A 86 5.18 -11.60 -1.09
C ASN A 86 4.82 -11.39 -2.57
N GLY A 87 4.46 -10.17 -2.97
CA GLY A 87 4.06 -9.81 -4.33
C GLY A 87 5.19 -9.28 -5.20
N ILE A 88 6.42 -9.17 -4.67
CA ILE A 88 7.59 -8.74 -5.45
C ILE A 88 7.98 -9.86 -6.41
N ILE A 89 7.96 -9.56 -7.71
CA ILE A 89 8.33 -10.49 -8.78
C ILE A 89 9.78 -10.27 -9.20
N ASP A 90 10.19 -8.99 -9.30
CA ASP A 90 11.54 -8.58 -9.67
C ASP A 90 11.97 -7.36 -8.82
N GLY A 91 13.26 -7.30 -8.50
CA GLY A 91 13.85 -6.32 -7.59
C GLY A 91 13.65 -6.65 -6.09
N SER A 92 13.79 -5.62 -5.24
CA SER A 92 13.67 -5.75 -3.78
C SER A 92 13.18 -4.45 -3.13
N LEU A 93 12.44 -4.56 -2.02
CA LEU A 93 12.12 -3.41 -1.17
C LEU A 93 13.37 -2.81 -0.50
N ASN A 94 14.43 -3.60 -0.32
CA ASN A 94 15.70 -3.09 0.23
C ASN A 94 16.39 -2.10 -0.72
N SER A 95 16.15 -2.24 -2.04
CA SER A 95 16.63 -1.27 -3.04
C SER A 95 15.70 -0.08 -3.23
N PHE A 96 14.57 -0.01 -2.50
CA PHE A 96 13.63 1.10 -2.56
C PHE A 96 14.20 2.32 -1.82
N ASN A 97 14.98 3.11 -2.54
CA ASN A 97 15.63 4.31 -2.05
C ASN A 97 15.16 5.56 -2.82
N LYS A 98 15.81 6.71 -2.57
CA LYS A 98 15.45 7.98 -3.18
C LYS A 98 15.47 7.86 -4.72
N ASN A 99 14.43 8.39 -5.37
CA ASN A 99 14.21 8.36 -6.82
C ASN A 99 13.94 6.97 -7.42
N THR A 100 13.53 6.00 -6.60
CA THR A 100 13.05 4.71 -7.09
C THR A 100 11.52 4.63 -6.95
N ILE A 101 10.90 3.81 -7.81
CA ILE A 101 9.47 3.53 -7.78
C ILE A 101 9.25 2.05 -7.99
N SER A 102 8.31 1.47 -7.25
CA SER A 102 7.79 0.12 -7.50
C SER A 102 6.48 0.26 -8.26
N ILE A 103 6.36 -0.46 -9.37
CA ILE A 103 5.19 -0.43 -10.24
C ILE A 103 4.56 -1.83 -10.33
N GLY A 104 3.25 -1.89 -10.54
CA GLY A 104 2.57 -3.16 -10.76
C GLY A 104 3.01 -3.78 -12.10
N LYS A 105 3.05 -5.11 -12.16
CA LYS A 105 3.48 -5.87 -13.35
C LYS A 105 2.77 -5.42 -14.64
N GLU A 106 1.46 -5.23 -14.58
CA GLU A 106 0.68 -4.81 -15.75
C GLU A 106 1.05 -3.38 -16.21
N LEU A 107 1.32 -2.47 -15.27
CA LEU A 107 1.79 -1.12 -15.59
C LEU A 107 3.23 -1.11 -16.13
N ALA A 108 4.05 -2.09 -15.75
CA ALA A 108 5.42 -2.22 -16.26
C ALA A 108 5.49 -2.73 -17.70
N ILE A 109 4.49 -3.51 -18.12
CA ILE A 109 4.42 -4.12 -19.46
C ILE A 109 3.59 -3.25 -20.43
N SER A 110 2.65 -2.46 -19.90
CA SER A 110 1.83 -1.50 -20.66
C SER A 110 2.62 -0.31 -21.17
#